data_AF-A0A7W2EET0-F1
#
_entry.id   AF-A0A7W2EET0-F1
#
_cell.length_a   1.000
_cell.length_b   1.000
_cell.length_c   1.000
_cell.angle_alpha   90.00
_cell.angle_beta   90.00
_cell.angle_gamma   90.00
#
_symmetry.space_group_name_H-M   'P 1'
#
loop_
_entity.id
_entity.type
_entity.pdbx_description
1 polymer ?
#
loop_
_entity_poly.entity_id
_entity_poly.type
_entity_poly.pdbx_seq_one_letter_code
_entity_poly.pdbx_strand_id
1 'polypeptide(L)'
;MCGRFDQNDIARRYVAAFGWADAAYRGQAEPTHNATPGTARLIFHMHGGAPAAEDIYWGYRPSWAVGKLPVAYQARLEKIHGNYWRRLLQTGRAVVPAHGWYEWTGEKGKRQAWHIHRKDRAPLFMLALASFAPARDHPAEGGFVLLTTDSQGGMVDVHDRSPLVLEAADAATWLDSDLSPEQAAELARALALGPDCFAWEQATLASARPAVKAAPGAGAAAEAAPAAPEPAPQLSLPL
;
A
#
# COMPACT_ATOMS: atom_id res chain seq x y z
N MET A 1 -12.10 0.84 6.76
CA MET A 1 -10.81 1.55 6.80
C MET A 1 -9.89 0.74 5.94
N CYS A 2 -9.49 1.28 4.79
CA CYS A 2 -8.76 0.58 3.74
C CYS A 2 -7.34 0.26 4.21
N GLY A 3 -7.20 -0.91 4.86
CA GLY A 3 -5.94 -1.41 5.39
C GLY A 3 -5.30 -2.50 4.53
N ARG A 4 -5.95 -2.91 3.43
CA ARG A 4 -5.39 -3.85 2.44
C ARG A 4 -5.94 -3.56 1.05
N PHE A 5 -5.11 -3.73 0.04
CA PHE A 5 -5.53 -3.64 -1.36
C PHE A 5 -4.90 -4.73 -2.23
N ASP A 6 -5.56 -5.02 -3.34
CA ASP A 6 -5.09 -5.94 -4.37
C ASP A 6 -4.28 -5.15 -5.41
N GLN A 7 -2.97 -5.39 -5.46
CA GLN A 7 -2.08 -4.89 -6.51
C GLN A 7 -1.40 -6.09 -7.19
N ASN A 8 -2.21 -7.01 -7.73
CA ASN A 8 -1.75 -8.28 -8.33
C ASN A 8 -1.29 -8.20 -9.79
N ASP A 9 -1.14 -7.01 -10.38
CA ASP A 9 -0.62 -6.86 -11.75
C ASP A 9 0.78 -6.27 -11.80
N ILE A 10 1.40 -6.44 -12.97
CA ILE A 10 2.65 -5.76 -13.32
C ILE A 10 2.39 -4.27 -13.55
N ALA A 11 3.36 -3.44 -13.17
CA ALA A 11 3.26 -2.00 -13.29
C ALA A 11 2.92 -1.52 -14.71
N ARG A 12 3.47 -2.19 -15.73
CA ARG A 12 3.25 -1.83 -17.14
C ARG A 12 1.76 -1.83 -17.52
N ARG A 13 0.96 -2.75 -16.96
CA ARG A 13 -0.48 -2.80 -17.23
C ARG A 13 -1.24 -1.66 -16.55
N TYR A 14 -0.91 -1.35 -15.30
CA TYR A 14 -1.49 -0.19 -14.63
C TYR A 14 -1.12 1.12 -15.31
N VAL A 15 0.14 1.27 -15.71
CA VAL A 15 0.64 2.47 -16.40
C VAL A 15 -0.05 2.64 -17.76
N ALA A 16 -0.23 1.56 -18.52
CA ALA A 16 -1.00 1.60 -19.75
C ALA A 16 -2.47 1.99 -19.51
N ALA A 17 -3.12 1.39 -18.51
CA ALA A 17 -4.50 1.73 -18.13
C ALA A 17 -4.65 3.18 -17.63
N PHE A 18 -3.60 3.75 -17.05
CA PHE A 18 -3.55 5.13 -16.58
C PHE A 18 -3.27 6.15 -17.71
N GLY A 19 -2.93 5.68 -18.92
CA GLY A 19 -2.55 6.54 -20.04
C GLY A 19 -1.10 7.06 -19.99
N TRP A 20 -0.24 6.40 -19.21
CA TRP A 20 1.14 6.82 -18.94
C TRP A 20 2.19 5.88 -19.56
N ALA A 21 1.89 5.25 -20.70
CA ALA A 21 2.69 4.17 -21.29
C ALA A 21 4.22 4.43 -21.37
N ASP A 22 4.63 5.70 -21.47
CA ASP A 22 6.04 6.14 -21.56
C ASP A 22 6.66 6.59 -20.22
N ALA A 23 5.96 6.40 -19.10
CA ALA A 23 6.44 6.80 -17.78
C ALA A 23 7.70 6.03 -17.35
N ALA A 24 8.58 6.71 -16.61
CA ALA A 24 9.74 6.06 -16.03
C ALA A 24 9.29 5.00 -15.01
N TYR A 25 9.65 3.74 -15.26
CA TYR A 25 9.34 2.64 -14.36
C TYR A 25 10.54 2.28 -13.50
N ARG A 26 10.36 2.32 -12.18
CA ARG A 26 11.39 1.92 -11.21
C ARG A 26 10.86 1.04 -10.08
N GLY A 27 9.57 0.68 -10.12
CA GLY A 27 9.01 -0.29 -9.19
C GLY A 27 9.63 -1.67 -9.38
N GLN A 28 9.80 -2.39 -8.28
CA GLN A 28 10.29 -3.77 -8.19
C GLN A 28 9.38 -4.63 -7.29
N ALA A 29 8.36 -4.03 -6.67
CA ALA A 29 7.46 -4.71 -5.77
C ALA A 29 6.71 -5.82 -6.51
N GLU A 30 6.83 -7.04 -5.99
CA GLU A 30 6.12 -8.18 -6.54
C GLU A 30 4.60 -7.97 -6.46
N PRO A 31 3.87 -8.37 -7.51
CA PRO A 31 2.42 -8.35 -7.52
C PRO A 31 1.85 -9.11 -6.32
N THR A 32 0.80 -8.56 -5.71
CA THR A 32 0.17 -9.20 -4.56
C THR A 32 -1.32 -8.90 -4.49
N HIS A 33 -2.11 -9.92 -4.18
CA HIS A 33 -3.51 -9.74 -3.78
C HIS A 33 -3.66 -9.07 -2.41
N ASN A 34 -2.54 -8.79 -1.73
CA ASN A 34 -2.56 -8.62 -0.30
C ASN A 34 -1.59 -7.53 0.20
N ALA A 35 -1.60 -6.37 -0.44
CA ALA A 35 -0.77 -5.26 -0.02
C ALA A 35 -1.17 -4.82 1.40
N THR A 36 -0.18 -4.59 2.27
CA THR A 36 -0.40 -4.13 3.64
C THR A 36 0.42 -2.89 3.97
N PRO A 37 -0.05 -2.04 4.91
CA PRO A 37 0.77 -1.04 5.53
C PRO A 37 2.09 -1.63 6.03
N GLY A 38 3.16 -0.85 5.93
CA GLY A 38 4.50 -1.27 6.28
C GLY A 38 5.27 -1.98 5.16
N THR A 39 4.72 -2.03 3.94
CA THR A 39 5.39 -2.57 2.75
C THR A 39 5.55 -1.49 1.68
N ALA A 40 6.58 -1.58 0.83
CA ALA A 40 6.70 -0.71 -0.33
C ALA A 40 5.74 -1.16 -1.43
N ARG A 41 5.03 -0.22 -2.05
CA ARG A 41 4.02 -0.48 -3.08
C ARG A 41 4.12 0.51 -4.21
N LEU A 42 3.76 0.05 -5.40
CA LEU A 42 3.78 0.84 -6.61
C LEU A 42 2.80 2.01 -6.47
N ILE A 43 3.30 3.22 -6.69
CA ILE A 43 2.50 4.43 -6.82
C ILE A 43 2.90 5.20 -8.08
N PHE A 44 1.99 6.04 -8.56
CA PHE A 44 2.18 6.98 -9.66
C PHE A 44 2.29 8.39 -9.10
N HIS A 45 3.25 9.16 -9.60
CA HIS A 45 3.43 10.56 -9.25
C HIS A 45 4.20 11.33 -10.32
N MET A 46 4.31 12.64 -10.16
CA MET A 46 5.20 13.46 -10.98
C MET A 46 6.58 13.56 -10.31
N HIS A 47 7.63 13.17 -11.02
CA HIS A 47 9.03 13.30 -10.61
C HIS A 47 9.74 14.29 -11.53
N GLY A 48 10.11 15.46 -11.00
CA GLY A 48 10.77 16.50 -11.82
C GLY A 48 9.93 16.97 -13.01
N GLY A 49 8.59 16.95 -12.89
CA GLY A 49 7.67 17.31 -13.97
C GLY A 49 7.37 16.19 -14.97
N ALA A 50 7.92 15.00 -14.79
CA ALA A 50 7.65 13.84 -15.64
C ALA A 50 6.87 12.74 -14.88
N PRO A 51 5.97 12.00 -15.56
CA PRO A 51 5.34 10.80 -15.01
C PRO A 51 6.35 9.75 -14.51
N ALA A 52 6.15 9.26 -13.29
CA ALA A 52 6.96 8.22 -12.67
C ALA A 52 6.10 7.17 -11.96
N ALA A 53 6.57 5.92 -12.00
CA ALA A 53 5.99 4.78 -11.30
C ALA A 53 7.06 4.10 -10.44
N GLU A 54 6.99 4.30 -9.12
CA GLU A 54 8.01 3.89 -8.15
C GLU A 54 7.36 3.19 -6.94
N ASP A 55 8.12 2.34 -6.24
CA ASP A 55 7.65 1.76 -5.00
C ASP A 55 7.96 2.65 -3.81
N ILE A 56 6.91 3.05 -3.09
CA ILE A 56 7.03 3.90 -1.91
C ILE A 56 6.48 3.16 -0.70
N TYR A 57 7.07 3.38 0.47
CA TYR A 57 6.65 2.72 1.70
C TYR A 57 5.23 3.14 2.09
N TRP A 58 4.32 2.17 2.28
CA TRP A 58 2.96 2.46 2.72
C TRP A 58 2.91 2.73 4.22
N GLY A 59 2.96 4.01 4.56
CA GLY A 59 2.92 4.56 5.91
C GLY A 59 3.73 5.84 5.97
N TYR A 60 3.24 6.84 6.69
CA TYR A 60 3.90 8.13 6.81
C TYR A 60 3.98 8.60 8.27
N ARG A 61 5.19 9.01 8.65
CA ARG A 61 5.46 9.77 9.86
C ARG A 61 6.70 10.64 9.68
N PRO A 62 6.58 11.98 9.76
CA PRO A 62 7.74 12.84 9.70
C PRO A 62 8.59 12.71 10.97
N SER A 63 9.89 13.00 10.86
CA SER A 63 10.87 12.84 11.93
C SER A 63 10.47 13.55 13.24
N TRP A 64 9.92 14.76 13.17
CA TRP A 64 9.48 15.51 14.35
C TRP A 64 8.35 14.86 15.15
N ALA A 65 7.61 13.93 14.52
CA ALA A 65 6.46 13.22 15.09
C ALA A 65 6.83 11.86 15.71
N VAL A 66 8.10 11.43 15.61
CA VAL A 66 8.59 10.21 16.26
C VAL A 66 8.37 10.28 17.76
N GLY A 67 7.84 9.21 18.35
CA GLY A 67 7.47 9.15 19.78
C GLY A 67 6.22 9.94 20.18
N LYS A 68 5.66 10.76 19.29
CA LYS A 68 4.46 11.58 19.54
C LYS A 68 3.22 11.04 18.83
N LEU A 69 3.38 10.58 17.60
CA LEU A 69 2.30 10.08 16.76
C LEU A 69 2.63 8.70 16.18
N PRO A 70 1.62 7.84 15.97
CA PRO A 70 1.79 6.59 15.25
C PRO A 70 2.07 6.84 13.76
N VAL A 71 2.58 5.83 13.07
CA VAL A 71 2.66 5.85 11.60
C VAL A 71 1.24 5.81 11.04
N ALA A 72 0.89 6.81 10.24
CA ALA A 72 -0.39 6.88 9.57
C ALA A 72 -0.30 6.18 8.22
N TYR A 73 -1.32 5.43 7.81
CA TYR A 73 -1.38 4.78 6.49
C TYR A 73 -2.57 5.27 5.65
N GLN A 74 -3.43 6.09 6.25
CA GLN A 74 -4.56 6.77 5.62
C GLN A 74 -4.59 8.24 6.08
N ALA A 75 -5.09 9.12 5.22
CA ALA A 75 -5.46 10.48 5.55
C ALA A 75 -6.91 10.74 5.15
N ARG A 76 -7.63 11.53 5.96
CA ARG A 76 -9.02 11.90 5.71
C ARG A 76 -9.04 13.13 4.81
N LEU A 77 -9.81 13.10 3.72
CA LEU A 77 -9.93 14.23 2.79
C LEU A 77 -10.29 15.53 3.51
N GLU A 78 -11.15 15.45 4.52
CA GLU A 78 -11.63 16.59 5.30
C GLU A 78 -10.52 17.23 6.16
N LYS A 79 -9.39 16.53 6.35
CA LYS A 79 -8.28 16.96 7.22
C LYS A 79 -6.96 17.25 6.48
N ILE A 80 -6.90 17.09 5.15
CA ILE A 80 -5.64 17.18 4.38
C ILE A 80 -5.00 18.58 4.37
N HIS A 81 -5.76 19.62 4.70
CA HIS A 81 -5.24 20.99 4.84
C HIS A 81 -4.53 21.22 6.18
N GLY A 82 -4.65 20.29 7.14
CA GLY A 82 -4.00 20.39 8.44
C GLY A 82 -2.48 20.33 8.34
N ASN A 83 -1.80 20.90 9.34
CA ASN A 83 -0.33 21.05 9.38
C ASN A 83 0.45 19.75 9.11
N TYR A 84 -0.11 18.60 9.48
CA TYR A 84 0.52 17.29 9.28
C TYR A 84 0.58 16.87 7.79
N TRP A 85 -0.44 17.24 7.01
CA TRP A 85 -0.63 16.79 5.62
C TRP A 85 -0.32 17.86 4.58
N ARG A 86 -0.43 19.15 4.96
CA ARG A 86 -0.33 20.30 4.05
C ARG A 86 0.88 20.25 3.13
N ARG A 87 2.07 19.88 3.64
CA ARG A 87 3.28 19.76 2.81
C ARG A 87 3.15 18.65 1.76
N LEU A 88 2.61 17.49 2.13
CA LEU A 88 2.41 16.40 1.18
C LEU A 88 1.36 16.75 0.14
N LEU A 89 0.31 17.50 0.52
CA LEU A 89 -0.71 17.95 -0.44
C LEU A 89 -0.13 18.91 -1.50
N GLN A 90 0.82 19.75 -1.10
CA GLN A 90 1.46 20.72 -1.99
C GLN A 90 2.42 20.07 -3.00
N THR A 91 3.23 19.10 -2.57
CA THR A 91 4.36 18.61 -3.40
C THR A 91 4.40 17.10 -3.56
N GLY A 92 3.43 16.39 -3.00
CA GLY A 92 3.48 14.95 -2.78
C GLY A 92 2.20 14.24 -3.20
N ARG A 93 1.43 14.79 -4.15
CA ARG A 93 0.26 14.11 -4.69
C ARG A 93 0.70 12.86 -5.44
N ALA A 94 0.00 11.76 -5.17
CA ALA A 94 0.27 10.47 -5.75
C ALA A 94 -1.04 9.71 -6.02
N VAL A 95 -0.94 8.64 -6.80
CA VAL A 95 -2.04 7.71 -7.12
C VAL A 95 -1.55 6.29 -6.90
N VAL A 96 -2.34 5.45 -6.25
CA VAL A 96 -2.05 4.03 -6.07
C VAL A 96 -2.96 3.22 -6.98
N PRO A 97 -2.39 2.54 -7.99
CA PRO A 97 -3.16 1.62 -8.82
C PRO A 97 -3.45 0.31 -8.05
N ALA A 98 -4.66 -0.23 -8.21
CA ALA A 98 -5.07 -1.49 -7.61
C ALA A 98 -6.18 -2.16 -8.43
N HIS A 99 -6.43 -3.45 -8.25
CA HIS A 99 -7.62 -4.13 -8.75
C HIS A 99 -8.82 -4.01 -7.81
N GLY A 100 -8.56 -3.73 -6.54
CA GLY A 100 -9.57 -3.66 -5.51
C GLY A 100 -8.98 -3.34 -4.15
N TRP A 101 -9.85 -3.12 -3.18
CA TRP A 101 -9.47 -3.06 -1.77
C TRP A 101 -10.29 -4.03 -0.94
N TYR A 102 -9.82 -4.29 0.28
CA TYR A 102 -10.51 -5.18 1.19
C TYR A 102 -11.08 -4.43 2.38
N GLU A 103 -12.29 -4.81 2.76
CA GLU A 103 -12.94 -4.40 3.99
C GLU A 103 -13.52 -5.60 4.73
N TRP A 104 -13.80 -5.44 6.02
CA TRP A 104 -14.27 -6.52 6.88
C TRP A 104 -15.56 -6.16 7.60
N THR A 105 -16.53 -7.07 7.58
CA THR A 105 -17.74 -7.00 8.40
C THR A 105 -17.77 -8.09 9.46
N GLY A 106 -18.65 -7.93 10.45
CA GLY A 106 -18.84 -8.89 11.53
C GLY A 106 -17.95 -8.65 12.75
N GLU A 107 -18.17 -9.48 13.77
CA GLU A 107 -17.54 -9.34 15.08
C GLU A 107 -16.05 -9.73 15.07
N LYS A 108 -15.31 -9.22 16.06
CA LYS A 108 -13.90 -9.59 16.27
C LYS A 108 -13.77 -11.11 16.40
N GLY A 109 -12.92 -11.72 15.57
CA GLY A 109 -12.71 -13.18 15.53
C GLY A 109 -13.61 -13.94 14.55
N LYS A 110 -14.67 -13.32 14.03
CA LYS A 110 -15.58 -13.89 13.02
C LYS A 110 -15.77 -12.94 11.82
N ARG A 111 -14.72 -12.18 11.49
CA ARG A 111 -14.79 -11.17 10.44
C ARG A 111 -14.82 -11.82 9.05
N GLN A 112 -15.78 -11.40 8.23
CA GLN A 112 -15.84 -11.73 6.80
C GLN A 112 -15.12 -10.64 6.01
N ALA A 113 -14.23 -11.01 5.09
CA ALA A 113 -13.65 -10.05 4.15
C ALA A 113 -14.45 -9.93 2.87
N TRP A 114 -14.46 -8.72 2.35
CA TRP A 114 -15.06 -8.35 1.09
C TRP A 114 -14.00 -7.75 0.21
N HIS A 115 -13.87 -8.27 -1.02
CA HIS A 115 -13.07 -7.65 -2.05
C HIS A 115 -13.96 -6.69 -2.82
N ILE A 116 -13.64 -5.40 -2.79
CA ILE A 116 -14.39 -4.34 -3.44
C ILE A 116 -13.59 -3.88 -4.66
N HIS A 117 -14.24 -3.89 -5.83
CA HIS A 117 -13.61 -3.61 -7.11
C HIS A 117 -14.58 -2.90 -8.06
N ARG A 118 -14.10 -2.34 -9.17
CA ARG A 118 -14.98 -1.75 -10.18
C ARG A 118 -15.86 -2.80 -10.86
N LYS A 119 -17.11 -2.43 -11.17
CA LYS A 119 -18.06 -3.29 -11.91
C LYS A 119 -17.55 -3.68 -13.30
N ASP A 120 -16.86 -2.75 -13.97
CA ASP A 120 -16.25 -2.97 -15.29
C ASP A 120 -14.92 -3.72 -15.24
N ARG A 121 -14.44 -4.09 -14.04
CA ARG A 121 -13.15 -4.74 -13.78
C ARG A 121 -11.92 -3.93 -14.24
N ALA A 122 -12.07 -2.65 -14.56
CA ALA A 122 -10.92 -1.79 -14.79
C ALA A 122 -10.14 -1.54 -13.48
N PRO A 123 -8.84 -1.19 -13.55
CA PRO A 123 -8.08 -0.79 -12.38
C PRO A 123 -8.70 0.39 -11.63
N LEU A 124 -8.48 0.40 -10.32
CA LEU A 124 -8.73 1.51 -9.42
C LEU A 124 -7.53 2.45 -9.40
N PHE A 125 -7.79 3.74 -9.33
CA PHE A 125 -6.77 4.77 -9.11
C PHE A 125 -7.08 5.50 -7.80
N MET A 126 -6.51 4.99 -6.70
CA MET A 126 -6.74 5.53 -5.36
C MET A 126 -5.84 6.73 -5.10
N LEU A 127 -6.39 7.86 -4.68
CA LEU A 127 -5.61 9.04 -4.38
C LEU A 127 -4.75 8.83 -3.12
N ALA A 128 -3.55 9.38 -3.16
CA ALA A 128 -2.58 9.30 -2.07
C ALA A 128 -1.80 10.60 -1.91
N LEU A 129 -1.17 10.71 -0.74
CA LEU A 129 -0.15 11.71 -0.44
C LEU A 129 1.13 11.01 -0.01
N ALA A 130 2.27 11.47 -0.53
CA ALA A 130 3.57 10.86 -0.33
C ALA A 130 4.63 11.88 0.06
N SER A 131 5.55 11.46 0.93
CA SER A 131 6.81 12.12 1.14
C SER A 131 7.88 11.42 0.32
N PHE A 132 8.53 12.16 -0.57
CA PHE A 132 9.69 11.69 -1.34
C PHE A 132 11.02 12.08 -0.68
N ALA A 133 10.99 12.53 0.58
CA ALA A 133 12.20 12.80 1.33
C ALA A 133 12.96 11.49 1.57
N PRO A 134 14.30 11.50 1.46
CA PRO A 134 15.09 10.33 1.83
C PRO A 134 14.79 9.92 3.26
N ALA A 135 14.40 8.67 3.45
CA ALA A 135 14.23 8.09 4.77
C ALA A 135 15.60 7.96 5.45
N ARG A 136 15.76 8.51 6.65
CA ARG A 136 17.02 8.41 7.41
C ARG A 136 16.95 7.31 8.46
N ASP A 137 15.98 7.41 9.36
CA ASP A 137 15.89 6.51 10.52
C ASP A 137 14.78 5.47 10.32
N HIS A 138 13.69 5.84 9.64
CA HIS A 138 12.56 4.96 9.40
C HIS A 138 11.95 5.13 8.00
N PRO A 139 11.58 4.04 7.28
CA PRO A 139 10.99 4.13 5.94
C PRO A 139 9.78 5.07 5.82
N ALA A 140 8.99 5.17 6.90
CA ALA A 140 7.83 6.07 6.99
C ALA A 140 8.14 7.58 6.86
N GLU A 141 9.40 8.01 6.94
CA GLU A 141 9.79 9.39 6.63
C GLU A 141 9.65 9.69 5.12
N GLY A 142 9.88 8.68 4.28
CA GLY A 142 9.75 8.69 2.83
C GLY A 142 8.65 7.74 2.37
N GLY A 143 7.44 7.91 2.92
CA GLY A 143 6.31 7.01 2.67
C GLY A 143 5.04 7.73 2.25
N PHE A 144 4.01 6.95 1.93
CA PHE A 144 2.72 7.43 1.46
C PHE A 144 1.54 7.03 2.36
N VAL A 145 0.42 7.71 2.19
CA VAL A 145 -0.88 7.41 2.78
C VAL A 145 -1.97 7.45 1.73
N LEU A 146 -2.96 6.56 1.85
CA LEU A 146 -4.16 6.61 1.01
C LEU A 146 -5.12 7.72 1.51
N LEU A 147 -5.71 8.47 0.60
CA LEU A 147 -6.79 9.39 0.93
C LEU A 147 -8.10 8.62 1.07
N THR A 148 -8.91 9.03 2.05
CA THR A 148 -10.20 8.42 2.34
C THR A 148 -11.29 9.45 2.52
N THR A 149 -12.53 9.07 2.22
CA THR A 149 -13.76 9.85 2.48
C THR A 149 -14.80 8.99 3.18
N ASP A 150 -15.91 9.61 3.60
CA ASP A 150 -17.06 8.90 4.17
C ASP A 150 -17.67 7.99 3.10
N SER A 151 -17.92 6.73 3.47
CA SER A 151 -18.58 5.79 2.58
C SER A 151 -19.99 6.29 2.24
N GLN A 152 -20.30 6.37 0.95
CA GLN A 152 -21.63 6.72 0.46
C GLN A 152 -22.52 5.46 0.34
N GLY A 153 -23.84 5.62 0.40
CA GLY A 153 -24.86 4.58 0.54
C GLY A 153 -24.65 3.29 -0.27
N GLY A 154 -25.04 2.13 0.30
CA GLY A 154 -24.81 0.79 -0.26
C GLY A 154 -23.46 0.18 0.14
N MET A 155 -22.41 1.00 0.30
CA MET A 155 -21.11 0.58 0.85
C MET A 155 -21.03 0.72 2.39
N VAL A 156 -22.04 1.35 2.99
CA VAL A 156 -22.14 1.67 4.43
C VAL A 156 -22.26 0.42 5.31
N ASP A 157 -22.81 -0.68 4.79
CA ASP A 157 -22.90 -1.95 5.54
C ASP A 157 -21.53 -2.61 5.74
N VAL A 158 -20.50 -2.14 5.03
CA VAL A 158 -19.16 -2.71 5.06
C VAL A 158 -18.20 -1.92 5.94
N HIS A 159 -18.18 -0.57 5.85
CA HIS A 159 -17.40 0.30 6.76
C HIS A 159 -17.72 1.80 6.55
N ASP A 160 -17.55 2.62 7.59
CA ASP A 160 -17.71 4.09 7.56
C ASP A 160 -16.81 4.87 6.57
N ARG A 161 -15.71 4.29 6.08
CA ARG A 161 -14.71 5.00 5.28
C ARG A 161 -14.20 4.15 4.12
N SER A 162 -14.03 4.77 2.97
CA SER A 162 -13.55 4.17 1.72
C SER A 162 -12.37 4.96 1.14
N PRO A 163 -11.50 4.32 0.33
CA PRO A 163 -10.47 5.03 -0.41
C PRO A 163 -11.11 5.98 -1.43
N LEU A 164 -10.48 7.13 -1.67
CA LEU A 164 -10.87 8.03 -2.75
C LEU A 164 -10.37 7.49 -4.07
N VAL A 165 -11.28 7.01 -4.91
CA VAL A 165 -10.96 6.47 -6.24
C VAL A 165 -11.46 7.43 -7.31
N LEU A 166 -10.64 7.71 -8.31
CA LEU A 166 -11.01 8.49 -9.50
C LEU A 166 -10.90 7.64 -10.78
N GLU A 167 -11.50 8.13 -11.86
CA GLU A 167 -11.14 7.70 -13.21
C GLU A 167 -9.69 8.07 -13.54
N ALA A 168 -9.08 7.36 -14.50
CA ALA A 168 -7.67 7.56 -14.87
C ALA A 168 -7.35 9.02 -15.24
N ALA A 169 -8.19 9.64 -16.06
CA ALA A 169 -8.00 11.02 -16.53
C ALA A 169 -8.09 12.05 -15.39
N ASP A 170 -9.02 11.85 -14.46
CA ASP A 170 -9.21 12.74 -13.31
C ASP A 170 -8.08 12.57 -12.28
N ALA A 171 -7.64 11.32 -12.07
CA ALA A 171 -6.46 11.01 -11.26
C ALA A 171 -5.17 11.59 -11.88
N ALA A 172 -5.03 11.60 -13.21
CA ALA A 172 -3.92 12.26 -13.87
C ALA A 172 -3.98 13.79 -13.67
N THR A 173 -5.17 14.40 -13.77
CA THR A 173 -5.37 15.82 -13.49
C THR A 173 -5.05 16.16 -12.02
N TRP A 174 -5.40 15.28 -11.08
CA TRP A 174 -5.03 15.44 -9.67
C TRP A 174 -3.49 15.48 -9.47
N LEU A 175 -2.71 14.79 -10.30
CA LEU A 175 -1.25 14.78 -10.23
C LEU A 175 -0.58 16.02 -10.84
N ASP A 176 -1.31 16.82 -11.62
CA ASP A 176 -0.80 18.02 -12.26
C ASP A 176 -0.34 19.04 -11.21
N SER A 177 0.92 19.49 -11.31
CA SER A 177 1.53 20.44 -10.38
C SER A 177 0.92 21.84 -10.43
N ASP A 178 0.23 22.19 -11.51
CA ASP A 178 -0.38 23.51 -11.69
C ASP A 178 -1.67 23.67 -10.86
N LEU A 179 -2.26 22.55 -10.41
CA LEU A 179 -3.38 22.58 -9.47
C LEU A 179 -2.92 23.02 -8.07
N SER A 180 -3.58 24.06 -7.55
CA SER A 180 -3.44 24.45 -6.15
C SER A 180 -3.90 23.31 -5.22
N PRO A 181 -3.41 23.24 -3.98
CA PRO A 181 -3.89 22.29 -2.97
C PRO A 181 -5.43 22.27 -2.82
N GLU A 182 -6.05 23.44 -2.88
CA GLU A 182 -7.50 23.63 -2.76
C GLU A 182 -8.23 23.12 -4.01
N GLN A 183 -7.73 23.45 -5.21
CA GLN A 183 -8.30 22.96 -6.47
C GLN A 183 -8.20 21.44 -6.57
N ALA A 184 -7.05 20.88 -6.18
CA ALA A 184 -6.88 19.45 -6.08
C ALA A 184 -7.96 18.88 -5.15
N ALA A 185 -8.00 19.32 -3.88
CA ALA A 185 -8.96 18.82 -2.88
C ALA A 185 -10.42 18.87 -3.34
N GLU A 186 -10.80 19.92 -4.08
CA GLU A 186 -12.14 20.04 -4.66
C GLU A 186 -12.37 19.04 -5.80
N LEU A 187 -11.41 18.87 -6.71
CA LEU A 187 -11.47 17.85 -7.76
C LEU A 187 -11.67 16.45 -7.17
N ALA A 188 -10.89 16.09 -6.14
CA ALA A 188 -11.06 14.79 -5.47
C ALA A 188 -12.44 14.60 -4.85
N ARG A 189 -13.09 15.68 -4.38
CA ARG A 189 -14.44 15.61 -3.82
C ARG A 189 -15.50 15.47 -4.90
N ALA A 190 -15.36 16.24 -5.97
CA ALA A 190 -16.35 16.32 -7.05
C ALA A 190 -16.36 15.07 -7.94
N LEU A 191 -15.19 14.47 -8.17
CA LEU A 191 -15.00 13.41 -9.16
C LEU A 191 -14.78 12.02 -8.55
N ALA A 192 -14.85 11.90 -7.22
CA ALA A 192 -14.79 10.59 -6.55
C ALA A 192 -15.86 9.64 -7.11
N LEU A 193 -15.43 8.45 -7.51
CA LEU A 193 -16.34 7.41 -7.96
C LEU A 193 -17.34 7.06 -6.85
N GLY A 194 -18.62 7.06 -7.22
CA GLY A 194 -19.71 6.70 -6.33
C GLY A 194 -19.82 5.19 -6.11
N PRO A 195 -20.62 4.77 -5.12
CA PRO A 195 -20.84 3.34 -4.79
C PRO A 195 -21.38 2.54 -5.97
N ASP A 196 -22.15 3.16 -6.87
CA ASP A 196 -22.72 2.52 -8.05
C ASP A 196 -21.66 2.06 -9.08
N CYS A 197 -20.42 2.55 -8.98
CA CYS A 197 -19.30 2.10 -9.81
C CYS A 197 -18.67 0.79 -9.32
N PHE A 198 -18.98 0.36 -8.09
CA PHE A 198 -18.33 -0.76 -7.43
C PHE A 198 -19.22 -1.99 -7.27
N ALA A 199 -18.59 -3.16 -7.28
CA ALA A 199 -19.16 -4.43 -6.85
C ALA A 199 -18.28 -5.01 -5.73
N TRP A 200 -18.84 -5.91 -4.94
CA TRP A 200 -18.12 -6.60 -3.89
C TRP A 200 -18.44 -8.08 -3.86
N GLU A 201 -17.43 -8.88 -3.53
CA GLU A 201 -17.53 -10.33 -3.44
C GLU A 201 -16.86 -10.83 -2.16
N GLN A 202 -17.34 -11.95 -1.62
CA GLN A 202 -16.73 -12.56 -0.44
C GLN A 202 -15.31 -13.06 -0.77
N ALA A 203 -14.34 -12.69 0.06
CA ALA A 203 -12.96 -13.13 -0.08
C ALA A 203 -12.59 -14.15 0.99
N THR A 204 -11.90 -15.22 0.60
CA THR A 204 -11.30 -16.20 1.53
C THR A 204 -9.85 -15.85 1.79
N LEU A 205 -9.48 -15.89 3.06
CA LEU A 205 -8.43 -15.02 3.58
C LEU A 205 -7.14 -15.81 3.86
N ALA A 206 -6.73 -16.64 2.90
CA ALA A 206 -5.31 -16.90 2.65
C ALA A 206 -4.66 -15.67 1.98
N SER A 207 -5.47 -14.87 1.27
CA SER A 207 -5.10 -13.64 0.56
C SER A 207 -5.20 -12.35 1.38
N ALA A 208 -5.53 -12.37 2.68
CA ALA A 208 -5.62 -11.11 3.46
C ALA A 208 -5.15 -11.17 4.94
N ARG A 209 -4.47 -12.24 5.37
CA ARG A 209 -3.91 -12.33 6.73
C ARG A 209 -2.54 -11.66 6.72
N PRO A 210 -2.16 -10.88 7.75
CA PRO A 210 -0.77 -10.47 7.89
C PRO A 210 0.09 -11.72 8.02
N ALA A 211 1.20 -11.79 7.30
CA ALA A 211 2.27 -12.71 7.65
C ALA A 211 2.64 -12.42 9.11
N VAL A 212 2.52 -13.43 9.98
CA VAL A 212 3.03 -13.33 11.34
C VAL A 212 4.52 -13.01 11.20
N LYS A 213 4.95 -11.85 11.69
CA LYS A 213 6.39 -11.58 11.84
C LYS A 213 6.94 -12.68 12.74
N ALA A 214 7.80 -13.53 12.21
CA ALA A 214 8.66 -14.34 13.05
C ALA A 214 9.42 -13.37 13.97
N ALA A 215 9.22 -13.53 15.28
CA ALA A 215 9.98 -12.78 16.27
C ALA A 215 11.47 -13.08 16.06
N PRO A 216 12.36 -12.08 16.11
CA PRO A 216 13.79 -12.33 16.05
C PRO A 216 14.24 -12.96 17.36
N GLY A 217 14.80 -14.17 17.28
CA GLY A 217 15.75 -14.70 18.25
C GLY A 217 15.14 -15.38 19.49
N ALA A 218 14.99 -16.70 19.39
CA ALA A 218 15.27 -17.57 20.53
C ALA A 218 16.34 -18.58 20.07
N GLY A 219 17.56 -18.34 20.56
CA GLY A 219 18.67 -19.29 20.70
C GLY A 219 18.93 -20.29 19.58
N ALA A 220 19.97 -20.03 18.78
CA ALA A 220 20.75 -21.12 18.22
C ALA A 220 21.40 -21.90 19.39
N ALA A 221 20.78 -23.02 19.78
CA ALA A 221 21.47 -24.04 20.55
C ALA A 221 22.46 -24.71 19.60
N ALA A 222 23.75 -24.59 19.93
CA ALA A 222 24.82 -25.29 19.24
C ALA A 222 24.57 -26.80 19.32
N GLU A 223 24.39 -27.42 18.16
CA GLU A 223 24.36 -28.87 18.03
C GLU A 223 25.81 -29.37 18.18
N ALA A 224 26.06 -30.10 19.27
CA ALA A 224 27.36 -30.70 19.55
C ALA A 224 27.66 -31.79 18.51
N ALA A 225 28.83 -31.67 17.87
CA ALA A 225 29.34 -32.69 16.97
C ALA A 225 29.49 -34.04 17.70
N PRO A 226 29.09 -35.18 17.09
CA PRO A 226 29.26 -36.49 17.70
C PRO A 226 30.74 -36.86 17.82
N ALA A 227 31.10 -37.43 18.97
CA ALA A 227 32.44 -37.93 19.26
C ALA A 227 32.86 -39.03 18.27
N ALA A 228 34.12 -38.96 17.82
CA ALA A 228 34.72 -39.95 16.93
C ALA A 228 34.80 -41.33 17.62
N PRO A 229 34.57 -42.43 16.89
CA PRO A 229 34.69 -43.79 17.45
C PRO A 229 36.15 -44.19 17.66
N GLU A 230 36.40 -44.96 18.73
CA GLU A 230 37.70 -45.56 19.06
C GLU A 230 38.28 -46.43 17.92
N PRO A 231 39.60 -46.48 17.75
CA PRO A 231 40.23 -47.29 16.72
C PRO A 231 40.20 -48.79 17.05
N ALA A 232 39.76 -49.60 16.09
CA ALA A 232 39.81 -51.06 16.14
C ALA A 232 41.27 -51.59 16.02
N PRO A 233 41.58 -52.75 16.64
CA PRO A 233 42.93 -53.29 16.67
C PRO A 233 43.35 -53.83 15.30
N GLN A 234 44.53 -53.43 14.82
CA GLN A 234 45.14 -53.99 13.62
C GLN A 234 45.76 -55.36 13.95
N LEU A 235 45.21 -56.40 13.33
CA LEU A 235 45.79 -57.75 13.30
C LEU A 235 46.86 -57.79 12.20
N SER A 236 48.10 -58.01 12.62
CA SER A 236 49.25 -58.27 11.74
C SER A 236 49.17 -59.68 11.15
N LEU A 237 49.33 -59.83 9.83
CA LEU A 237 49.82 -61.07 9.23
C LEU A 237 50.78 -60.79 8.06
N PRO A 238 51.77 -61.66 7.85
CA PRO A 238 53.03 -61.36 7.15
C PRO A 238 53.01 -61.68 5.65
N LEU A 239 54.09 -61.26 4.97
CA LEU A 239 54.40 -61.37 3.53
C LEU A 239 54.03 -62.70 2.86
#